data_AF-A0A2N5RZS9-F1
#
_entry.id   AF-A0A2N5RZS9-F1
#
_cell.length_a   1.000
_cell.length_b   1.000
_cell.length_c   1.000
_cell.angle_alpha   90.00
_cell.angle_beta   90.00
_cell.angle_gamma   90.00
#
_symmetry.space_group_name_H-M   'P 1'
#
loop_
_entity.id
_entity.type
_entity.pdbx_description
1 polymer ?
#
loop_
_entity_poly.entity_id
_entity_poly.type
_entity_poly.pdbx_seq_one_letter_code
_entity_poly.pdbx_strand_id
1 'polypeptide(L)'
;MSLTTEFPRNLTGNSNQCQSTRNVVKCNGDSIDFTDKNKGNPCLNCPQTAAGIQAAAQVIQLEDLVAFPTETVYGLGASALFTTAVSKIFRAKGRPSDNPPIVHVSSLDLLRTFIPPD
;
A
#
# COMPACT_ATOMS: atom_id res chain seq x y z
N MET A 1 -17.45 -3.51 -5.15
CA MET A 1 -16.59 -3.91 -6.27
C MET A 1 -15.41 -4.66 -5.70
N SER A 2 -15.21 -5.93 -6.08
CA SER A 2 -14.23 -6.82 -5.45
C SER A 2 -12.83 -6.62 -6.06
N LEU A 3 -11.80 -6.61 -5.20
CA LEU A 3 -10.41 -6.36 -5.57
C LEU A 3 -9.71 -7.67 -5.94
N THR A 4 -9.19 -7.79 -7.16
CA THR A 4 -8.41 -8.93 -7.65
C THR A 4 -6.99 -8.48 -8.00
N THR A 5 -5.98 -9.09 -7.36
CA THR A 5 -4.59 -9.08 -7.85
C THR A 5 -4.24 -10.47 -8.37
N GLU A 6 -4.32 -10.64 -9.68
CA GLU A 6 -3.77 -11.81 -10.36
C GLU A 6 -2.26 -11.61 -10.51
N PHE A 7 -1.49 -12.55 -9.95
CA PHE A 7 -0.05 -12.65 -10.13
C PHE A 7 0.21 -13.81 -11.09
N PRO A 8 0.99 -13.65 -12.17
CA PRO A 8 1.29 -14.76 -13.06
C PRO A 8 2.11 -15.81 -12.32
N ARG A 9 1.53 -17.02 -12.18
CA ARG A 9 2.22 -18.22 -11.71
C ARG A 9 3.16 -18.70 -12.82
N ASN A 10 4.46 -18.54 -12.61
CA ASN A 10 5.40 -19.41 -13.32
C ASN A 10 6.64 -19.67 -12.45
N LEU A 11 6.54 -20.70 -11.59
CA LEU A 11 7.67 -21.38 -10.98
C LEU A 11 7.29 -22.87 -10.87
N THR A 12 7.73 -23.66 -11.84
CA THR A 12 7.87 -25.11 -11.70
C THR A 12 8.95 -25.40 -10.66
N GLY A 13 8.63 -26.06 -9.55
CA GLY A 13 9.65 -26.63 -8.64
C GLY A 13 9.31 -26.62 -7.15
N ASN A 14 8.65 -27.70 -6.71
CA ASN A 14 8.67 -28.35 -5.39
C ASN A 14 8.44 -27.57 -4.06
N SER A 15 7.35 -27.99 -3.39
CA SER A 15 7.17 -28.20 -1.95
C SER A 15 7.74 -27.17 -0.95
N ASN A 16 6.98 -26.10 -0.72
CA ASN A 16 6.33 -25.85 0.58
C ASN A 16 5.42 -24.63 0.41
N GLN A 17 4.15 -24.80 0.77
CA GLN A 17 3.06 -23.85 0.50
C GLN A 17 3.40 -22.43 0.99
N CYS A 18 3.82 -21.55 0.08
CA CYS A 18 3.67 -20.12 0.28
C CYS A 18 2.20 -19.78 0.01
N GLN A 19 1.37 -19.91 1.04
CA GLN A 19 -0.01 -19.43 0.99
C GLN A 19 0.03 -17.90 0.95
N SER A 20 0.09 -17.33 -0.25
CA SER A 20 -0.20 -15.92 -0.47
C SER A 20 -1.69 -15.69 -0.20
N THR A 21 -2.06 -15.51 1.07
CA THR A 21 -3.44 -15.22 1.50
C THR A 21 -3.87 -13.88 0.92
N ARG A 22 -4.71 -13.91 -0.13
CA ARG A 22 -5.35 -12.71 -0.66
C ARG A 22 -6.44 -12.25 0.31
N ASN A 23 -6.11 -11.30 1.18
CA ASN A 23 -7.10 -10.71 2.08
C ASN A 23 -7.74 -9.48 1.41
N VAL A 24 -9.01 -9.60 1.02
CA VAL A 24 -9.76 -8.48 0.42
C VAL A 24 -10.54 -7.78 1.51
N VAL A 25 -10.09 -6.58 1.83
CA VAL A 25 -10.76 -5.70 2.78
C VAL A 25 -11.83 -4.90 2.06
N LYS A 26 -13.06 -4.91 2.59
CA LYS A 26 -14.15 -4.05 2.09
C LYS A 26 -14.06 -2.70 2.78
N CYS A 27 -13.93 -1.64 1.99
CA CYS A 27 -13.96 -0.25 2.46
C CYS A 27 -15.11 0.50 1.80
N ASN A 28 -15.77 1.38 2.54
CA ASN A 28 -16.74 2.33 2.00
C ASN A 28 -16.08 3.71 1.84
N GLY A 29 -15.98 4.21 0.61
CA GLY A 29 -15.37 5.52 0.32
C GLY A 29 -16.13 6.70 0.96
N ASP A 30 -17.47 6.64 0.96
CA ASP A 30 -18.33 7.69 1.50
C ASP A 30 -18.21 7.85 3.03
N SER A 31 -17.59 6.86 3.69
CA SER A 31 -17.36 6.88 5.13
C SER A 31 -16.06 7.55 5.56
N ILE A 32 -15.27 8.03 4.59
CA ILE A 32 -13.97 8.68 4.81
C ILE A 32 -14.14 10.17 4.57
N ASP A 33 -14.00 10.95 5.63
CA ASP A 33 -14.12 12.41 5.57
C ASP A 33 -12.74 13.08 5.72
N PHE A 34 -12.39 13.91 4.74
CA PHE A 34 -11.15 14.68 4.67
C PHE A 34 -11.35 16.18 4.92
N THR A 35 -12.53 16.60 5.39
CA THR A 35 -12.88 18.01 5.56
C THR A 35 -12.04 18.73 6.61
N ASP A 36 -11.52 18.02 7.62
CA ASP A 36 -10.61 18.60 8.60
C ASP A 36 -9.17 18.70 8.05
N LYS A 37 -8.92 19.75 7.26
CA LYS A 37 -7.60 20.07 6.69
C LYS A 37 -6.53 20.34 7.75
N ASN A 38 -6.91 20.59 9.01
CA ASN A 38 -5.99 21.02 10.07
C ASN A 38 -5.43 19.88 10.91
N LYS A 39 -5.97 18.65 10.80
CA LYS A 39 -5.50 17.49 11.59
C LYS A 39 -4.69 16.45 10.82
N GLY A 40 -4.58 16.56 9.48
CA GLY A 40 -3.80 15.66 8.64
C GLY A 40 -4.29 14.21 8.56
N ASN A 41 -5.27 13.82 9.40
CA ASN A 41 -5.83 12.48 9.47
C ASN A 41 -7.32 12.49 9.07
N PRO A 42 -7.77 11.58 8.20
CA PRO A 42 -9.18 11.47 7.84
C PRO A 42 -10.04 10.97 9.00
N CYS A 43 -11.28 11.44 9.06
CA CYS A 43 -12.29 10.89 9.95
C CYS A 43 -12.91 9.65 9.31
N LEU A 44 -12.90 8.52 10.03
CA LEU A 44 -13.44 7.25 9.55
C LEU A 44 -14.75 6.94 10.27
N ASN A 45 -15.87 7.20 9.61
CA ASN A 45 -17.21 7.08 10.20
C ASN A 45 -17.76 5.65 10.15
N CYS A 46 -17.06 4.73 9.49
CA CYS A 46 -17.42 3.31 9.38
C CYS A 46 -16.37 2.42 10.06
N PRO A 47 -16.75 1.63 11.07
CA PRO A 47 -15.83 0.72 11.77
C PRO A 47 -15.15 -0.30 10.85
N GLN A 48 -15.85 -0.79 9.83
CA GLN A 48 -15.33 -1.76 8.87
C GLN A 48 -14.23 -1.15 8.00
N THR A 49 -14.45 0.07 7.50
CA THR A 49 -13.44 0.83 6.76
C THR A 49 -12.22 1.12 7.65
N ALA A 50 -12.43 1.51 8.91
CA ALA A 50 -11.35 1.76 9.85
C ALA A 50 -10.51 0.51 10.15
N ALA A 51 -11.15 -0.61 10.46
CA ALA A 51 -10.47 -1.89 10.67
C ALA A 51 -9.70 -2.32 9.42
N GLY A 52 -10.27 -2.04 8.24
CA GLY A 52 -9.66 -2.34 6.97
C GLY A 52 -8.38 -1.56 6.67
N ILE A 53 -8.43 -0.24 6.86
CA ILE A 53 -7.27 0.64 6.73
C ILE A 53 -6.20 0.26 7.77
N GLN A 54 -6.61 -0.07 9.00
CA GLN A 54 -5.69 -0.52 10.04
C GLN A 54 -5.00 -1.84 9.67
N ALA A 55 -5.73 -2.82 9.13
CA ALA A 55 -5.15 -4.07 8.66
C ALA A 55 -4.13 -3.82 7.52
N ALA A 56 -4.46 -2.94 6.57
CA ALA A 56 -3.54 -2.55 5.50
C ALA A 56 -2.27 -1.88 6.06
N ALA A 57 -2.40 -1.00 7.06
CA ALA A 57 -1.26 -0.37 7.72
C ALA A 57 -0.34 -1.41 8.39
N GLN A 58 -0.91 -2.43 9.04
CA GLN A 58 -0.13 -3.53 9.65
C GLN A 58 0.64 -4.32 8.59
N VAL A 59 0.04 -4.61 7.43
CA VAL A 59 0.72 -5.31 6.33
C VAL A 59 1.94 -4.52 5.84
N ILE A 60 1.81 -3.19 5.71
CA ILE A 60 2.93 -2.31 5.33
C ILE A 60 4.03 -2.31 6.40
N GLN A 61 3.65 -2.30 7.68
CA GLN A 61 4.61 -2.39 8.81
C GLN A 61 5.35 -3.72 8.85
N LEU A 62 4.73 -4.81 8.37
CA LEU A 62 5.33 -6.14 8.20
C LEU A 62 6.16 -6.25 6.90
N GLU A 63 6.52 -5.13 6.29
CA GLU A 63 7.30 -5.04 5.05
C GLU A 63 6.67 -5.77 3.87
N ASP A 64 5.33 -5.87 3.84
CA ASP A 64 4.60 -6.58 2.79
C ASP A 64 3.77 -5.64 1.90
N LEU A 65 3.22 -6.20 0.83
CA LEU A 65 2.60 -5.44 -0.25
C LEU A 65 1.11 -5.20 -0.03
N VAL A 66 0.66 -3.97 -0.27
CA VAL A 66 -0.76 -3.59 -0.26
C VAL A 66 -1.13 -2.97 -1.60
N ALA A 67 -2.21 -3.45 -2.21
CA ALA A 67 -2.84 -2.80 -3.34
C ALA A 67 -3.96 -1.88 -2.85
N PHE A 68 -4.00 -0.64 -3.34
CA PHE A 68 -5.00 0.35 -2.95
C PHE A 68 -5.51 1.13 -4.17
N PRO A 69 -6.78 1.57 -4.16
CA PRO A 69 -7.32 2.38 -5.24
C PRO A 69 -6.75 3.81 -5.21
N THR A 70 -6.53 4.38 -6.39
CA THR A 70 -6.32 5.84 -6.57
C THR A 70 -7.34 6.36 -7.57
N GLU A 71 -7.34 7.67 -7.85
CA GLU A 71 -8.27 8.28 -8.81
C GLU A 71 -8.15 7.66 -10.21
N THR A 72 -6.93 7.39 -10.68
CA THR A 72 -6.68 6.94 -12.06
C THR A 72 -6.48 5.43 -12.17
N VAL A 73 -5.69 4.84 -11.27
CA VAL A 73 -5.29 3.42 -11.36
C VAL A 73 -5.15 2.78 -9.99
N TYR A 74 -5.05 1.46 -9.93
CA TYR A 74 -4.65 0.81 -8.69
C TYR A 74 -3.15 0.97 -8.44
N GLY A 75 -2.83 1.43 -7.24
CA GLY A 75 -1.48 1.46 -6.72
C GLY A 75 -1.12 0.13 -6.07
N LEU A 76 0.13 -0.29 -6.23
CA LEU A 76 0.76 -1.31 -5.40
C LEU A 76 1.84 -0.62 -4.59
N GLY A 77 1.67 -0.59 -3.27
CA GLY A 77 2.54 0.09 -2.32
C GLY A 77 3.12 -0.85 -1.28
N ALA A 78 4.20 -0.37 -0.66
CA ALA A 78 4.92 -0.96 0.45
C ALA A 78 5.65 0.20 1.18
N SER A 79 6.25 -0.08 2.33
CA SER A 79 7.03 0.94 3.05
C SER A 79 8.25 1.38 2.24
N ALA A 80 8.38 2.69 2.00
CA ALA A 80 9.53 3.26 1.30
C ALA A 80 10.81 3.30 2.17
N LEU A 81 10.67 3.11 3.48
CA LEU A 81 11.78 3.16 4.44
C LEU A 81 12.58 1.85 4.48
N PHE A 82 12.02 0.77 3.95
CA PHE A 82 12.63 -0.56 4.00
C PHE A 82 12.95 -1.07 2.59
N THR A 83 14.24 -1.28 2.32
CA THR A 83 14.74 -1.75 1.01
C THR A 83 14.17 -3.12 0.63
N THR A 84 13.90 -3.97 1.62
CA THR A 84 13.26 -5.29 1.49
C THR A 84 11.84 -5.17 0.93
N ALA A 85 11.03 -4.26 1.49
CA ALA A 85 9.67 -3.98 1.04
C ALA A 85 9.64 -3.40 -0.38
N VAL A 86 10.56 -2.46 -0.68
CA VAL A 86 10.70 -1.87 -2.01
C VAL A 86 11.13 -2.92 -3.04
N SER A 87 12.04 -3.83 -2.69
CA SER A 87 12.47 -4.93 -3.56
C SER A 87 11.30 -5.87 -3.93
N LYS A 88 10.35 -6.08 -3.02
CA LYS A 88 9.12 -6.83 -3.33
C LYS A 88 8.27 -6.11 -4.38
N ILE A 89 8.19 -4.78 -4.39
CA ILE A 89 7.48 -4.01 -5.43
C ILE A 89 8.14 -4.21 -6.80
N PHE A 90 9.47 -4.12 -6.88
CA PHE A 90 10.20 -4.32 -8.14
C PHE A 90 10.00 -5.73 -8.69
N ARG A 91 10.17 -6.76 -7.84
CA ARG A 91 9.91 -8.15 -8.19
C ARG A 91 8.47 -8.36 -8.62
N ALA A 92 7.54 -7.70 -7.95
CA ALA A 92 6.12 -7.81 -8.22
C ALA A 92 5.74 -7.22 -9.58
N LYS A 93 6.21 -6.02 -9.90
CA LYS A 93 5.87 -5.31 -11.14
C LYS A 93 6.74 -5.73 -12.34
N GLY A 94 7.79 -6.53 -12.11
CA GLY A 94 8.80 -6.82 -13.13
C GLY A 94 9.51 -5.56 -13.63
N ARG A 95 9.63 -4.52 -12.78
CA ARG A 95 10.29 -3.26 -13.15
C ARG A 95 11.80 -3.43 -13.00
N PRO A 96 12.62 -3.00 -13.98
CA PRO A 96 14.05 -2.87 -13.77
C PRO A 96 14.33 -1.83 -12.66
N SER A 97 15.40 -2.04 -11.91
CA SER A 97 15.77 -1.22 -10.75
C SER A 97 16.09 0.24 -11.10
N ASP A 98 16.30 0.56 -12.38
CA ASP A 98 16.66 1.88 -12.89
C ASP A 98 15.49 2.89 -12.93
N ASN A 99 14.27 2.49 -12.59
CA ASN A 99 13.13 3.40 -12.49
C ASN A 99 12.64 3.55 -11.05
N PRO A 100 13.00 4.64 -10.34
CA PRO A 100 12.68 4.79 -8.93
C PRO A 100 11.15 4.81 -8.70
N PRO A 101 10.66 4.18 -7.61
CA PRO A 101 9.25 4.21 -7.28
C PRO A 101 8.82 5.61 -6.80
N ILE A 102 7.57 5.97 -7.08
CA ILE A 102 6.97 7.21 -6.56
C ILE A 102 6.60 7.01 -5.08
N VAL A 103 7.12 7.87 -4.20
CA VAL A 103 6.79 7.87 -2.77
C VAL A 103 5.57 8.74 -2.52
N HIS A 104 4.56 8.17 -1.84
CA HIS A 104 3.37 8.90 -1.41
C HIS A 104 3.54 9.37 0.04
N VAL A 105 3.19 10.62 0.31
CA VAL A 105 3.25 11.24 1.64
C VAL A 105 1.89 11.79 2.01
N SER A 106 1.54 11.78 3.30
CA SER A 106 0.25 12.28 3.80
C SER A 106 0.26 13.78 4.12
N SER A 107 1.43 14.39 4.32
CA SER A 107 1.56 15.81 4.63
C SER A 107 2.87 16.42 4.13
N LEU A 108 2.89 17.75 4.01
CA LEU A 108 4.11 18.49 3.69
C LEU A 108 5.15 18.39 4.81
N ASP A 109 4.72 18.27 6.07
CA ASP A 109 5.65 18.09 7.19
C ASP A 109 6.37 16.75 7.09
N LEU A 110 5.67 15.67 6.73
CA LEU A 110 6.29 14.38 6.46
C LEU A 110 7.28 14.48 5.29
N LEU A 111 6.91 15.17 4.20
CA LEU A 111 7.81 15.38 3.07
C LEU A 111 9.11 16.07 3.50
N ARG A 112 9.00 17.14 4.29
CA ARG A 112 10.16 17.90 4.80
C ARG A 112 11.09 17.07 5.68
N THR A 113 10.61 15.99 6.32
CA THR A 113 11.51 15.08 7.06
C THR A 113 12.43 14.24 6.17
N PHE A 114 12.12 14.10 4.88
CA PHE A 114 12.88 13.29 3.93
C PHE A 114 13.69 14.10 2.91
N ILE A 115 13.47 15.41 2.83
CA ILE A 115 14.21 16.31 1.95
C ILE A 115 15.33 16.97 2.77
N PRO A 116 16.60 16.96 2.29
CA PRO A 116 17.67 17.68 2.96
C PRO A 116 17.38 19.19 3.01
N PRO A 117 17.79 19.91 4.06
CA PRO A 117 17.67 21.37 4.09
C PRO A 117 18.53 21.99 2.98
N ASP A 118 17.99 23.02 2.32
CA ASP A 118 18.69 23.82 1.31
C ASP A 118 19.81 24.68 1.92
#